data_AF-A0A356TNI6-F1
#
_entry.id   AF-A0A356TNI6-F1
#
_cell.length_a   1.000
_cell.length_b   1.000
_cell.length_c   1.000
_cell.angle_alpha   90.00
_cell.angle_beta   90.00
_cell.angle_gamma   90.00
#
_symmetry.space_group_name_H-M   'P 1'
#
loop_
_entity.id
_entity.type
_entity.pdbx_description
1 polymer ?
#
loop_
_entity_poly.entity_id
_entity_poly.type
_entity_poly.pdbx_seq_one_letter_code
_entity_poly.pdbx_strand_id
1 'polypeptide(L)'
;MKRAWKKPLLVTLALAPAVVLIGSMILMARSEMAFDEATCPYEERETRQVADGVRVREDARVCQEGVEEHRWVLLRRGEEPRPMALRRLEQSLYQGYTWTATLRDGLVRIEIDNPGQDLRVFNEPPPDAGWQ
;
A
#
# COMPACT_ATOMS: atom_id res chain seq x y z
N MET A 1 32.78 -47.88 15.69
CA MET A 1 32.45 -46.49 16.14
C MET A 1 31.97 -45.64 14.96
N LYS A 2 30.66 -45.52 14.69
CA LYS A 2 30.10 -44.67 13.60
C LYS A 2 28.71 -44.08 13.92
N ARG A 3 28.41 -43.83 15.21
CA ARG A 3 27.06 -43.36 15.64
C ARG A 3 27.00 -41.95 16.23
N ALA A 4 28.14 -41.36 16.61
CA ALA A 4 28.16 -40.05 17.27
C ALA A 4 27.99 -38.86 16.28
N TRP A 5 28.40 -39.02 15.01
CA TRP A 5 28.41 -37.92 14.05
C TRP A 5 27.05 -37.63 13.38
N LYS A 6 26.10 -38.57 13.44
CA LYS A 6 24.74 -38.41 12.86
C LYS A 6 23.79 -37.60 13.73
N LYS A 7 24.01 -37.58 15.05
CA LYS A 7 23.15 -36.85 16.00
C LYS A 7 23.21 -35.33 15.85
N PRO A 8 24.38 -34.66 15.78
CA PRO A 8 24.42 -33.21 15.60
C PRO A 8 23.86 -32.78 14.24
N LEU A 9 24.06 -33.59 13.19
CA LEU A 9 23.54 -33.35 11.84
C LEU A 9 22.01 -33.42 11.78
N LEU A 10 21.40 -34.42 12.45
CA LEU A 10 19.93 -34.55 12.53
C LEU A 10 19.29 -33.42 13.34
N VAL A 11 19.95 -32.97 14.41
CA VAL A 11 19.49 -31.84 15.22
C VAL A 11 19.55 -30.54 14.42
N THR A 12 20.64 -30.29 13.68
CA THR A 12 20.73 -29.10 12.80
C THR A 12 19.71 -29.15 11.65
N LEU A 13 19.46 -30.31 11.04
CA LEU A 13 18.43 -30.45 10.01
C LEU A 13 17.02 -30.19 10.55
N ALA A 14 16.75 -30.55 11.81
CA ALA A 14 15.46 -30.33 12.46
C ALA A 14 15.26 -28.88 12.93
N LEU A 15 16.34 -28.19 13.31
CA LEU A 15 16.29 -26.79 13.76
C LEU A 15 16.33 -25.78 12.61
N ALA A 16 16.94 -26.10 11.47
CA ALA A 16 17.04 -25.18 10.34
C ALA A 16 15.69 -24.63 9.85
N PRO A 17 14.61 -25.43 9.69
CA PRO A 17 13.29 -24.93 9.32
C PRO A 17 12.71 -23.94 10.34
N ALA A 18 12.92 -24.20 11.64
CA ALA A 18 12.44 -23.33 12.71
C ALA A 18 13.17 -21.98 12.71
N VAL A 19 14.48 -21.97 12.49
CA VAL A 19 15.28 -20.74 12.37
C VAL A 19 14.86 -19.93 11.14
N VAL A 20 14.62 -20.58 10.00
CA VAL A 20 14.12 -19.92 8.78
C VAL A 20 12.73 -19.33 9.01
N LEU A 21 11.82 -20.07 9.65
CA LEU A 21 10.48 -19.58 9.98
C LEU A 21 10.55 -18.36 10.91
N ILE A 22 11.27 -18.45 12.04
CA ILE A 22 11.43 -17.34 12.99
C ILE A 22 12.07 -16.14 12.30
N GLY A 23 13.11 -16.35 11.49
CA GLY A 23 13.76 -15.30 10.72
C GLY A 23 12.80 -14.60 9.76
N SER A 24 11.97 -15.37 9.04
CA SER A 24 10.97 -14.84 8.12
C SER A 24 9.88 -14.04 8.85
N MET A 25 9.40 -14.51 10.00
CA MET A 25 8.42 -13.78 10.82
C MET A 25 8.98 -12.46 11.35
N ILE A 26 10.26 -12.43 11.78
CA ILE A 26 10.91 -11.18 12.21
C ILE A 26 11.03 -10.19 11.04
N LEU A 27 11.38 -10.68 9.84
CA LEU A 27 11.44 -9.86 8.63
C LEU A 27 10.06 -9.29 8.25
N MET A 28 9.01 -10.12 8.30
CA MET A 28 7.63 -9.69 8.06
C MET A 28 7.18 -8.64 9.08
N ALA A 29 7.40 -8.88 10.37
CA ALA A 29 7.01 -7.93 11.43
C ALA A 29 7.73 -6.58 11.28
N ARG A 30 9.02 -6.58 10.93
CA ARG A 30 9.76 -5.34 10.66
C ARG A 30 9.26 -4.63 9.41
N SER A 31 8.86 -5.39 8.39
CA SER A 31 8.29 -4.82 7.16
C SER A 31 6.92 -4.17 7.41
N GLU A 32 6.07 -4.75 8.26
CA GLU A 32 4.77 -4.15 8.58
C GLU A 32 4.91 -2.89 9.45
N MET A 33 5.81 -2.92 10.44
CA MET A 33 6.10 -1.74 11.27
C MET A 33 6.68 -0.57 10.47
N ALA A 34 7.39 -0.83 9.36
CA ALA A 34 7.94 0.23 8.53
C ALA A 34 6.84 1.11 7.92
N PHE A 35 5.62 0.58 7.70
CA PHE A 35 4.51 1.31 7.11
C PHE A 35 3.45 1.74 8.14
N ASP A 36 3.78 1.71 9.43
CA ASP A 36 2.93 2.30 10.46
C ASP A 36 2.81 3.82 10.26
N GLU A 37 1.59 4.35 10.19
CA GLU A 37 1.34 5.78 9.91
C GLU A 37 1.85 6.70 11.02
N ALA A 38 1.94 6.21 12.27
CA ALA A 38 2.53 6.99 13.36
C ALA A 38 4.05 7.18 13.19
N THR A 39 4.72 6.24 12.55
CA THR A 39 6.19 6.26 12.35
C THR A 39 6.57 6.88 11.00
N CYS A 40 5.77 6.62 9.98
CA CYS A 40 5.96 7.12 8.61
C CYS A 40 4.65 7.77 8.14
N PRO A 41 4.40 9.04 8.48
CA PRO A 41 3.17 9.72 8.13
C PRO A 41 3.11 10.00 6.62
N TYR A 42 1.89 10.11 6.11
CA TYR A 42 1.67 10.56 4.74
C TYR A 42 1.86 12.07 4.61
N GLU A 43 2.44 12.48 3.48
CA GLU A 43 2.54 13.88 3.07
C GLU A 43 1.58 14.15 1.92
N GLU A 44 0.81 15.25 2.01
CA GLU A 44 -0.05 15.70 0.92
C GLU A 44 0.80 16.11 -0.29
N ARG A 45 0.48 15.56 -1.47
CA ARG A 45 1.19 15.83 -2.73
C ARG A 45 0.40 16.76 -3.64
N GLU A 46 -0.84 16.38 -3.92
CA GLU A 46 -1.68 17.08 -4.88
C GLU A 46 -3.14 16.99 -4.45
N THR A 47 -3.90 18.07 -4.60
CA THR A 47 -5.36 18.06 -4.41
C THR A 47 -6.06 18.54 -5.68
N ARG A 48 -7.00 17.74 -6.19
CA ARG A 48 -7.79 18.06 -7.38
C ARG A 48 -9.26 18.24 -7.05
N GLN A 49 -9.84 19.34 -7.54
CA GLN A 49 -11.28 19.57 -7.49
C GLN A 49 -11.96 18.76 -8.59
N VAL A 50 -12.98 17.98 -8.21
CA VAL A 50 -13.74 17.14 -9.15
C VAL A 50 -15.11 17.77 -9.47
N ALA A 51 -15.77 18.36 -8.47
CA ALA A 51 -17.03 19.11 -8.58
C ALA A 51 -17.17 20.05 -7.37
N ASP A 52 -18.16 20.95 -7.29
CA ASP A 52 -18.33 21.78 -6.09
C ASP A 52 -18.49 20.91 -4.83
N GLY A 53 -17.72 21.22 -3.80
CA GLY A 53 -17.71 20.46 -2.55
C GLY A 53 -17.08 19.07 -2.61
N VAL A 54 -16.52 18.65 -3.75
CA VAL A 54 -15.88 17.33 -3.94
C VAL A 54 -14.45 17.48 -4.45
N ARG A 55 -13.48 17.00 -3.67
CA ARG A 55 -12.06 16.97 -4.03
C ARG A 55 -11.48 15.58 -3.83
N VAL A 56 -10.43 15.26 -4.57
CA VAL A 56 -9.58 14.10 -4.32
C VAL A 56 -8.18 14.61 -4.01
N ARG A 57 -7.66 14.21 -2.86
CA ARG A 57 -6.30 14.50 -2.44
C ARG A 57 -5.44 13.27 -2.58
N GLU A 58 -4.28 13.41 -3.18
CA GLU A 58 -3.22 12.44 -3.14
C GLU A 58 -2.28 12.73 -1.97
N ASP A 59 -2.05 11.72 -1.14
CA ASP A 59 -0.97 11.73 -0.17
C ASP A 59 0.04 10.64 -0.52
N ALA A 60 1.33 10.87 -0.27
CA ALA A 60 2.39 9.90 -0.53
C ALA A 60 3.37 9.78 0.65
N ARG A 61 4.09 8.65 0.69
CA ARG A 61 5.19 8.43 1.65
C ARG A 61 6.19 7.41 1.12
N VAL A 62 7.42 7.52 1.62
CA VAL A 62 8.51 6.58 1.38
C VAL A 62 9.04 6.10 2.72
N CYS A 63 8.62 4.91 3.14
CA CYS A 63 9.01 4.38 4.46
C CYS A 63 10.14 3.36 4.38
N GLN A 64 10.31 2.73 3.23
CA GLN A 64 11.35 1.76 2.95
C GLN A 64 12.02 2.14 1.63
N GLU A 65 13.34 2.01 1.58
CA GLU A 65 14.10 2.24 0.35
C GLU A 65 13.56 1.38 -0.81
N GLY A 66 13.37 2.01 -1.97
CA GLY A 66 12.85 1.37 -3.17
C GLY A 66 11.33 1.25 -3.23
N VAL A 67 10.59 1.52 -2.14
CA VAL A 67 9.12 1.43 -2.11
C VAL A 67 8.51 2.79 -1.81
N GLU A 68 7.53 3.19 -2.61
CA GLU A 68 6.71 4.37 -2.38
C GLU A 68 5.24 3.96 -2.30
N GLU A 69 4.50 4.66 -1.46
CA GLU A 69 3.08 4.40 -1.24
C GLU A 69 2.29 5.68 -1.44
N HIS A 70 1.27 5.60 -2.29
CA HIS A 70 0.32 6.67 -2.56
C HIS A 70 -1.06 6.24 -2.07
N ARG A 71 -1.78 7.17 -1.45
CA ARG A 71 -3.21 7.05 -1.19
C ARG A 71 -3.95 8.22 -1.80
N TRP A 72 -5.13 7.94 -2.34
CA TRP A 72 -6.03 8.97 -2.84
C TRP A 72 -7.25 9.02 -1.92
N VAL A 73 -7.48 10.19 -1.33
CA VAL A 73 -8.46 10.46 -0.30
C VAL A 73 -9.55 11.36 -0.86
N LEU A 74 -10.78 10.88 -0.80
CA LEU A 74 -11.98 11.64 -1.14
C LEU A 74 -12.31 12.62 -0.01
N LEU A 75 -12.52 13.87 -0.40
CA LEU A 75 -12.92 14.96 0.48
C LEU A 75 -14.27 15.49 0.01
N ARG A 76 -15.34 15.16 0.73
CA ARG A 76 -16.70 15.69 0.51
C ARG A 76 -17.05 16.71 1.60
N ARG A 77 -17.72 17.81 1.23
CA ARG A 77 -18.12 18.86 2.18
C ARG A 77 -19.07 18.27 3.24
N GLY A 78 -18.66 18.33 4.50
CA GLY A 78 -19.46 17.83 5.63
C GLY A 78 -19.34 16.33 5.89
N GLU A 79 -18.45 15.64 5.18
CA GLU A 79 -18.12 14.24 5.44
C GLU A 79 -16.65 14.10 5.88
N GLU A 80 -16.37 13.05 6.64
CA GLU A 80 -14.99 12.66 6.97
C GLU A 80 -14.21 12.30 5.69
N PRO A 81 -12.92 12.64 5.60
CA PRO A 81 -12.04 12.17 4.54
C PRO A 81 -12.02 10.64 4.43
N ARG A 82 -12.13 10.11 3.22
CA ARG A 82 -12.16 8.65 2.99
C ARG A 82 -11.14 8.20 1.95
N PRO A 83 -10.23 7.27 2.28
CA PRO A 83 -9.34 6.67 1.28
C PRO A 83 -10.16 5.92 0.22
N MET A 84 -9.91 6.22 -1.05
CA MET A 84 -10.52 5.56 -2.21
C MET A 84 -9.58 4.58 -2.90
N ALA A 85 -8.28 4.86 -2.87
CA ALA A 85 -7.27 4.04 -3.50
C ALA A 85 -6.01 4.06 -2.65
N LEU A 86 -5.33 2.92 -2.60
CA LEU A 86 -4.03 2.75 -1.99
C LEU A 86 -3.17 1.95 -2.96
N ARG A 87 -1.99 2.46 -3.28
CA ARG A 87 -0.99 1.72 -4.06
C ARG A 87 0.36 1.81 -3.38
N ARG A 88 0.98 0.64 -3.21
CA ARG A 88 2.36 0.49 -2.75
C ARG A 88 3.14 -0.19 -3.86
N LEU A 89 4.12 0.50 -4.41
CA LEU A 89 4.91 0.03 -5.56
C LEU A 89 6.37 0.40 -5.41
N GLU A 90 7.18 -0.08 -6.35
CA GLU A 90 8.54 0.40 -6.51
C GLU A 90 8.53 1.90 -6.89
N GLN A 91 9.43 2.68 -6.28
CA GLN A 91 9.55 4.13 -6.51
C GLN A 91 9.69 4.50 -8.00
N SER A 92 10.41 3.69 -8.76
CA SER A 92 10.61 3.91 -10.20
C SER A 92 9.28 3.97 -10.98
N LEU A 93 8.24 3.28 -10.51
CA LEU A 93 6.90 3.26 -11.13
C LEU A 93 6.08 4.52 -10.83
N TYR A 94 6.54 5.39 -9.93
CA TYR A 94 5.98 6.72 -9.71
C TYR A 94 6.78 7.82 -10.43
N GLN A 95 7.81 7.46 -11.20
CA GLN A 95 8.47 8.43 -12.09
C GLN A 95 7.68 8.56 -13.38
N GLY A 96 7.03 9.71 -13.57
CA GLY A 96 6.22 9.97 -14.77
C GLY A 96 4.85 9.30 -14.77
N TYR A 97 4.39 8.77 -13.63
CA TYR A 97 3.00 8.35 -13.48
C TYR A 97 2.05 9.54 -13.62
N THR A 98 0.82 9.24 -14.00
CA THR A 98 -0.27 10.21 -13.96
C THR A 98 -1.48 9.60 -13.27
N TRP A 99 -2.32 10.43 -12.70
CA TRP A 99 -3.64 10.03 -12.24
C TRP A 99 -4.67 11.05 -12.66
N THR A 100 -5.95 10.70 -12.65
CA THR A 100 -7.07 11.62 -12.86
C THR A 100 -8.22 11.27 -11.90
N ALA A 101 -9.05 12.26 -11.58
CA ALA A 101 -10.28 12.04 -10.83
C ALA A 101 -11.44 12.72 -11.55
N THR A 102 -12.54 11.99 -11.73
CA THR A 102 -13.74 12.45 -12.44
C THR A 102 -15.00 12.10 -11.65
N LEU A 103 -16.08 12.86 -11.85
CA LEU A 103 -17.40 12.52 -11.32
C LEU A 103 -18.21 11.83 -12.41
N ARG A 104 -18.75 10.64 -12.12
CA ARG A 104 -19.70 9.93 -12.97
C ARG A 104 -20.88 9.46 -12.14
N ASP A 105 -22.09 9.86 -12.54
CA ASP A 105 -23.32 9.48 -11.84
C ASP A 105 -23.31 9.82 -10.34
N GLY A 106 -22.65 10.93 -9.96
CA GLY A 106 -22.50 11.38 -8.57
C GLY A 106 -21.39 10.68 -7.78
N LEU A 107 -20.74 9.67 -8.37
CA LEU A 107 -19.66 8.90 -7.77
C LEU A 107 -18.31 9.31 -8.36
N VAL A 108 -17.29 9.41 -7.52
CA VAL A 108 -15.94 9.71 -7.95
C VAL A 108 -15.29 8.46 -8.57
N ARG A 109 -14.57 8.66 -9.66
CA ARG A 109 -13.73 7.65 -10.31
C ARG A 109 -12.31 8.18 -10.42
N ILE A 110 -11.37 7.39 -9.93
CA ILE A 110 -9.93 7.68 -10.00
C ILE A 110 -9.30 6.71 -11.00
N GLU A 111 -8.52 7.25 -11.92
CA GLU A 111 -7.74 6.46 -12.88
C GLU A 111 -6.26 6.75 -12.66
N ILE A 112 -5.43 5.72 -12.53
CA ILE A 112 -3.99 5.82 -12.24
C ILE A 112 -3.24 5.05 -13.32
N ASP A 113 -2.34 5.75 -14.00
CA ASP A 113 -1.47 5.24 -15.05
C ASP A 113 -0.01 5.28 -14.57
N ASN A 114 0.52 4.13 -14.19
CA ASN A 114 1.92 3.94 -13.83
C ASN A 114 2.66 3.34 -15.03
N PRO A 115 3.87 3.80 -15.38
CA PRO A 115 4.63 3.25 -16.49
C PRO A 115 4.80 1.72 -16.41
N GLY A 116 4.52 1.02 -17.51
CA GLY A 116 4.68 -0.44 -17.57
C GLY A 116 3.65 -1.22 -16.74
N GLN A 117 2.55 -0.60 -16.34
CA GLN A 117 1.42 -1.25 -15.66
C GLN A 117 0.13 -1.02 -16.44
N ASP A 118 -0.83 -1.92 -16.29
CA ASP A 118 -2.19 -1.67 -16.79
C ASP A 118 -2.84 -0.55 -15.98
N LEU A 119 -3.70 0.24 -16.66
CA LEU A 119 -4.49 1.31 -16.05
C LEU A 119 -5.27 0.77 -14.85
N ARG A 120 -5.14 1.43 -13.70
CA ARG A 120 -5.90 1.08 -12.49
C ARG A 120 -7.04 2.05 -12.30
N VAL A 121 -8.22 1.52 -12.06
CA VAL A 121 -9.45 2.28 -11.90
C VAL A 121 -10.04 1.96 -10.53
N PHE A 122 -10.32 3.01 -9.77
CA PHE A 122 -10.97 2.93 -8.47
C PHE A 122 -12.26 3.76 -8.51
N ASN A 123 -13.38 3.15 -8.16
CA ASN A 123 -14.66 3.83 -8.12
C ASN A 123 -15.10 3.99 -6.66
N GLU A 124 -15.68 5.14 -6.36
CA GLU A 124 -16.38 5.36 -5.11
C GLU A 124 -17.53 4.33 -5.01
N PRO A 125 -17.61 3.57 -3.92
CA PRO A 125 -18.72 2.66 -3.71
C PRO A 125 -20.03 3.46 -3.57
N PRO A 126 -21.15 2.91 -4.06
CA PRO A 126 -22.47 3.47 -3.78
C PRO A 126 -22.71 3.65 -2.27
N PRO A 127 -23.51 4.65 -1.85
CA PRO A 127 -23.75 4.93 -0.44
C PRO A 127 -24.30 3.75 0.37
N ASP A 128 -25.00 2.84 -0.29
CA ASP A 128 -25.66 1.66 0.26
C ASP A 128 -24.80 0.38 0.22
N ALA A 129 -23.72 0.37 -0.57
CA ALA A 129 -22.86 -0.81 -0.73
C ALA A 129 -21.86 -0.99 0.43
N GLY A 130 -21.66 0.06 1.24
CA GLY A 130 -20.57 0.10 2.22
C GLY A 130 -19.20 0.21 1.56
N TRP A 131 -18.20 0.63 2.33
CA TRP A 131 -16.82 0.68 1.88
C TRP A 131 -16.16 -0.68 2.15
N GLN A 132 -15.48 -1.26 1.15
CA GLN A 132 -14.71 -2.50 1.28
C GLN A 132 -13.22 -2.21 1.41
#